data_AF-A0A866WL66-F1
#
_entry.id   AF-A0A866WL66-F1
#
_cell.length_a   1.000
_cell.length_b   1.000
_cell.length_c   1.000
_cell.angle_alpha   90.00
_cell.angle_beta   90.00
_cell.angle_gamma   90.00
#
_symmetry.space_group_name_H-M   'P 1'
#
loop_
_entity.id
_entity.type
_entity.pdbx_description
1 polymer ?
#
loop_
_entity_poly.entity_id
_entity_poly.type
_entity_poly.pdbx_seq_one_letter_code
_entity_poly.pdbx_strand_id
1 'polypeptide(L)'
;MLLNTIWKVVAFSPAAFAAIRARESHGWCFCARKGIEGNDGLDWGLTSVVCGDFPVSVSFDQKDHKCYTTSGESRIDGDTWEAHCKSYASDGYEFEGVKYKWNARDIKGKCS
;
A
#
# COMPACT_ATOMS: atom_id res chain seq x y z
N MET A 1 53.74 18.19 -16.07
CA MET A 1 52.87 17.13 -15.52
C MET A 1 52.65 17.42 -14.05
N LEU A 2 51.45 17.85 -13.67
CA LEU A 2 51.04 18.08 -12.27
C LEU A 2 49.55 17.72 -12.21
N LEU A 3 49.25 16.53 -11.69
CA LEU A 3 47.91 16.01 -11.44
C LEU A 3 47.37 16.72 -10.20
N ASN A 4 46.30 17.51 -10.35
CA ASN A 4 45.57 18.10 -9.23
C ASN A 4 44.20 17.45 -9.14
N THR A 5 44.16 16.27 -8.52
CA THR A 5 42.94 15.49 -8.30
C THR A 5 42.22 16.06 -7.07
N ILE A 6 41.28 16.99 -7.29
CA ILE A 6 40.42 17.51 -6.23
C ILE A 6 39.31 16.49 -5.97
N TRP A 7 39.49 15.65 -4.95
CA TRP A 7 38.43 14.82 -4.39
C TRP A 7 37.39 15.73 -3.72
N LYS A 8 36.24 15.95 -4.38
CA LYS A 8 35.06 16.52 -3.74
C LYS A 8 34.48 15.47 -2.81
N VAL A 9 34.79 15.60 -1.52
CA VAL A 9 34.12 14.88 -0.44
C VAL A 9 32.65 15.31 -0.46
N VAL A 10 31.76 14.41 -0.90
CA VAL A 10 30.32 14.60 -0.75
C VAL A 10 30.04 14.49 0.74
N ALA A 11 29.82 15.63 1.38
CA ALA A 11 29.36 15.70 2.76
C ALA A 11 27.92 15.14 2.80
N PHE A 12 27.79 13.88 3.17
CA PHE A 12 26.51 13.31 3.56
C PHE A 12 26.10 13.95 4.88
N SER A 13 25.27 15.00 4.82
CA SER A 13 24.61 15.53 6.01
C SER A 13 23.68 14.46 6.58
N PRO A 14 23.85 14.01 7.85
CA PRO A 14 22.99 12.98 8.46
C PRO A 14 21.58 13.49 8.81
N ALA A 15 21.26 14.75 8.51
CA ALA A 15 20.07 15.44 8.97
C ALA A 15 18.77 15.11 8.19
N ALA A 16 18.79 14.15 7.26
CA ALA A 16 17.59 13.68 6.56
C ALA A 16 16.84 12.56 7.31
N PHE A 17 17.33 12.11 8.47
CA PHE A 17 16.70 11.07 9.30
C PHE A 17 16.00 11.68 10.52
N ALA A 18 14.99 12.52 10.33
CA ALA A 18 14.19 13.02 11.45
C ALA A 18 12.74 13.33 11.05
N ALA A 19 12.08 12.35 10.46
CA ALA A 19 10.62 12.20 10.58
C ALA A 19 10.29 10.71 10.40
N ILE A 20 10.81 9.86 11.28
CA ILE A 20 10.17 8.55 11.51
C ILE A 20 8.84 8.90 12.19
N ARG A 21 7.84 9.29 11.40
CA ARG A 21 6.46 9.21 11.88
C ARG A 21 6.29 7.76 12.31
N ALA A 22 5.66 7.54 13.46
CA ALA A 22 5.20 6.21 13.82
C ALA A 22 4.49 5.67 12.58
N ARG A 23 5.11 4.69 11.92
CA ARG A 23 4.55 4.05 10.73
C ARG A 23 3.19 3.56 11.18
N GLU A 24 2.10 4.16 10.70
CA GLU A 24 0.74 3.79 11.12
C GLU A 24 0.59 2.31 10.79
N SER A 25 0.66 1.51 11.83
CA SER A 25 0.83 0.07 11.72
C SER A 25 -0.48 -0.60 12.02
N HIS A 26 -1.00 -1.31 11.03
CA HIS A 26 -2.32 -1.91 11.09
C HIS A 26 -2.21 -3.44 11.10
N GLY A 27 -3.10 -4.07 11.87
CA GLY A 27 -3.27 -5.52 11.91
C GLY A 27 -4.05 -6.03 10.71
N TRP A 28 -4.91 -5.19 10.12
CA TRP A 28 -5.60 -5.50 8.88
C TRP A 28 -5.91 -4.27 8.04
N CYS A 29 -6.10 -4.49 6.74
CA CYS A 29 -6.50 -3.48 5.78
C CYS A 29 -7.46 -4.02 4.71
N PHE A 30 -8.23 -3.14 4.07
CA PHE A 30 -8.98 -3.42 2.86
C PHE A 30 -9.04 -2.19 1.95
N CYS A 31 -9.34 -2.41 0.67
CA CYS A 31 -9.60 -1.34 -0.28
C CYS A 31 -11.09 -1.01 -0.29
N ALA A 32 -11.41 0.26 -0.09
CA ALA A 32 -12.77 0.79 -0.17
C ALA A 32 -12.95 1.63 -1.43
N ARG A 33 -14.16 1.60 -2.00
CA ARG A 33 -14.55 2.39 -3.16
C ARG A 33 -15.87 3.10 -2.93
N LYS A 34 -15.96 4.34 -3.41
CA LYS A 34 -17.20 5.11 -3.38
C LYS A 34 -18.29 4.44 -4.23
N GLY A 35 -19.51 4.39 -3.69
CA GLY A 35 -20.68 3.86 -4.40
C GLY A 35 -20.90 2.35 -4.23
N ILE A 36 -20.14 1.69 -3.35
CA ILE A 36 -20.52 0.37 -2.84
C ILE A 36 -21.39 0.58 -1.60
N GLU A 37 -22.60 0.01 -1.60
CA GLU A 37 -23.50 0.03 -0.46
C GLU A 37 -23.11 -1.05 0.56
N GLY A 38 -23.10 -0.68 1.84
CA GLY A 38 -22.70 -1.58 2.93
C GLY A 38 -21.19 -1.73 3.13
N ASN A 39 -20.83 -2.32 4.26
CA ASN A 39 -19.46 -2.65 4.68
C ASN A 39 -18.40 -1.58 4.39
N ASP A 40 -18.69 -0.32 4.76
CA ASP A 40 -17.73 0.78 4.63
C ASP A 40 -17.22 1.05 3.20
N GLY A 41 -17.96 0.59 2.18
CA GLY A 41 -17.57 0.67 0.79
C GLY A 41 -16.53 -0.36 0.36
N LEU A 42 -16.38 -1.48 1.09
CA LEU A 42 -15.40 -2.52 0.80
C LEU A 42 -15.51 -3.03 -0.64
N ASP A 43 -14.39 -3.01 -1.37
CA ASP A 43 -14.23 -3.61 -2.69
C ASP A 43 -13.40 -4.90 -2.54
N TRP A 44 -14.09 -6.02 -2.43
CA TRP A 44 -13.49 -7.34 -2.18
C TRP A 44 -12.52 -7.80 -3.26
N GLY A 45 -12.82 -7.52 -4.54
CA GLY A 45 -11.99 -7.92 -5.67
C GLY A 45 -10.71 -7.11 -5.71
N LEU A 46 -10.82 -5.79 -5.55
CA LEU A 46 -9.64 -4.93 -5.44
C LEU A 46 -8.79 -5.31 -4.22
N THR A 47 -9.44 -5.56 -3.08
CA THR A 47 -8.74 -5.95 -1.85
C THR A 47 -7.97 -7.25 -2.03
N SER A 48 -8.59 -8.28 -2.61
CA SER A 48 -7.96 -9.58 -2.89
C SER A 48 -6.71 -9.44 -3.76
N VAL A 49 -6.83 -8.70 -4.88
CA VAL A 49 -5.71 -8.47 -5.80
C VAL A 49 -4.58 -7.69 -5.12
N VAL A 50 -4.90 -6.59 -4.43
CA VAL A 50 -3.90 -5.80 -3.70
C VAL A 50 -3.25 -6.62 -2.60
N CYS A 51 -3.99 -7.51 -1.94
CA CYS A 51 -3.44 -8.45 -0.96
C CYS A 51 -2.36 -9.35 -1.56
N GLY A 52 -2.66 -9.95 -2.71
CA GLY A 52 -1.77 -10.90 -3.38
C GLY A 52 -0.47 -10.26 -3.84
N ASP A 53 -0.51 -8.97 -4.16
CA ASP A 53 0.62 -8.20 -4.70
C ASP A 53 1.25 -7.24 -3.68
N PHE A 54 0.85 -7.30 -2.41
CA PHE A 54 1.38 -6.39 -1.39
C PHE A 54 2.84 -6.76 -1.03
N PRO A 55 3.75 -5.78 -0.84
CA PRO A 55 5.19 -6.04 -0.70
C PRO A 55 5.60 -6.70 0.64
N VAL A 56 4.67 -6.89 1.56
CA VAL A 56 4.90 -7.60 2.83
C VAL A 56 3.96 -8.78 2.95
N SER A 57 4.35 -9.77 3.76
CA SER A 57 3.52 -10.96 3.98
C SER A 57 2.18 -10.60 4.61
N VAL A 58 1.14 -10.65 3.79
CA VAL A 58 -0.27 -10.53 4.17
C VAL A 58 -1.05 -11.73 3.67
N SER A 59 -2.25 -11.93 4.20
CA SER A 59 -3.17 -12.97 3.74
C SER A 59 -4.59 -12.43 3.71
N PHE A 60 -5.25 -12.73 2.60
CA PHE A 60 -6.65 -12.38 2.39
C PHE A 60 -7.54 -13.37 3.15
N ASP A 61 -8.36 -12.86 4.06
CA ASP A 61 -9.40 -13.64 4.73
C ASP A 61 -10.68 -13.61 3.90
N GLN A 62 -11.15 -14.80 3.51
CA GLN A 62 -12.33 -14.95 2.67
C GLN A 62 -13.67 -14.67 3.39
N LYS A 63 -13.69 -14.60 4.73
CA LYS A 63 -14.92 -14.40 5.51
C LYS A 63 -15.27 -12.93 5.65
N ASP A 64 -14.27 -12.07 5.83
CA ASP A 64 -14.48 -10.62 6.01
C ASP A 64 -13.87 -9.77 4.89
N HIS A 65 -13.19 -10.40 3.94
CA HIS A 65 -12.57 -9.80 2.77
C HIS A 65 -11.51 -8.74 3.11
N LYS A 66 -10.80 -8.95 4.22
CA LYS A 66 -9.68 -8.10 4.65
C LYS A 66 -8.34 -8.80 4.48
N CYS A 67 -7.29 -8.02 4.46
CA CYS A 67 -5.91 -8.47 4.42
C CYS A 67 -5.26 -8.33 5.78
N TYR A 68 -4.81 -9.45 6.31
CA TYR A 68 -4.18 -9.58 7.61
C TYR A 68 -2.69 -9.81 7.47
N THR A 69 -1.91 -9.27 8.40
CA THR A 69 -0.50 -9.64 8.51
C THR A 69 -0.32 -11.12 8.90
N THR A 70 0.60 -11.82 8.24
CA THR A 70 0.86 -13.26 8.48
C THR A 70 1.94 -13.56 9.51
N SER A 71 2.67 -12.57 10.02
CA SER A 71 3.70 -12.80 11.03
C SER A 71 3.90 -11.57 11.91
N GLY A 72 4.10 -11.79 13.22
CA GLY A 72 4.10 -10.79 14.29
C GLY A 72 5.06 -9.60 14.17
N GLU A 73 5.80 -9.47 13.07
CA GLU A 73 6.70 -8.36 12.77
C GLU A 73 6.31 -7.55 11.51
N SER A 74 5.45 -8.10 10.63
CA SER A 74 5.07 -7.44 9.38
C SER A 74 3.81 -6.62 9.57
N ARG A 75 3.94 -5.34 9.91
CA ARG A 75 2.79 -4.42 10.04
C ARG A 75 2.42 -3.82 8.69
N ILE A 76 1.13 -3.73 8.38
CA ILE A 76 0.67 -3.06 7.17
C ILE A 76 0.75 -1.55 7.40
N ASP A 77 1.46 -0.86 6.53
CA ASP A 77 1.50 0.61 6.50
C ASP A 77 0.26 1.14 5.78
N GLY A 78 -0.57 1.90 6.50
CA GLY A 78 -1.88 2.35 5.97
C GLY A 78 -1.77 3.23 4.73
N ASP A 79 -0.76 4.11 4.69
CA ASP A 79 -0.48 4.98 3.55
C ASP A 79 -0.03 4.16 2.32
N THR A 80 0.87 3.20 2.52
CA THR A 80 1.30 2.27 1.47
C THR A 80 0.11 1.45 0.96
N TRP A 81 -0.75 0.98 1.86
CA TRP A 81 -1.95 0.25 1.49
C TRP A 81 -2.91 1.11 0.65
N GLU A 82 -3.21 2.34 1.07
CA GLU A 82 -4.04 3.27 0.29
C GLU A 82 -3.42 3.56 -1.09
N ALA A 83 -2.11 3.77 -1.16
CA ALA A 83 -1.41 4.00 -2.42
C ALA A 83 -1.54 2.81 -3.38
N HIS A 84 -1.38 1.58 -2.89
CA HIS A 84 -1.57 0.37 -3.69
C HIS A 84 -3.02 0.20 -4.17
N CYS A 85 -4.01 0.37 -3.28
CA CYS A 85 -5.42 0.34 -3.67
C CYS A 85 -5.70 1.31 -4.82
N LYS A 86 -5.21 2.55 -4.70
CA LYS A 86 -5.40 3.58 -5.72
C LYS A 86 -4.71 3.23 -7.03
N SER A 87 -3.46 2.77 -7.00
CA SER A 87 -2.71 2.41 -8.20
C SER A 87 -3.40 1.29 -8.96
N TYR A 88 -3.70 0.16 -8.31
CA TYR A 88 -4.36 -0.97 -8.94
C TYR A 88 -5.72 -0.62 -9.51
N ALA A 89 -6.50 0.19 -8.78
CA ALA A 89 -7.77 0.66 -9.27
C ALA A 89 -7.63 1.56 -10.50
N SER A 90 -6.64 2.47 -10.54
CA SER A 90 -6.42 3.39 -11.66
C SER A 90 -5.73 2.76 -12.87
N ASP A 91 -4.86 1.79 -12.66
CA ASP A 91 -4.19 1.04 -13.72
C ASP A 91 -5.15 0.03 -14.34
N GLY A 92 -6.03 -0.52 -13.50
CA GLY A 92 -7.00 -1.55 -13.81
C GLY A 92 -6.53 -2.92 -13.32
N TYR A 93 -7.47 -3.71 -12.83
CA TYR A 93 -7.21 -5.04 -12.28
C TYR A 93 -8.22 -6.05 -12.85
N GLU A 94 -7.84 -7.32 -12.82
CA GLU A 94 -8.72 -8.42 -13.19
C GLU A 94 -9.12 -9.20 -11.95
N PHE A 95 -10.41 -9.47 -11.81
CA PHE A 95 -10.95 -10.29 -10.73
C PHE A 95 -12.02 -11.20 -11.32
N GLU A 96 -11.89 -12.50 -11.09
CA GLU A 96 -12.80 -13.54 -11.63
C GLU A 96 -13.00 -13.46 -13.17
N GLY A 97 -11.95 -13.08 -13.91
CA GLY A 97 -11.98 -12.94 -15.36
C GLY A 97 -12.65 -11.66 -15.88
N VAL A 98 -13.06 -10.76 -14.99
CA VAL A 98 -13.63 -9.46 -15.33
C VAL A 98 -12.61 -8.35 -15.05
N LYS A 99 -12.44 -7.43 -16.00
CA LYS A 99 -11.53 -6.29 -15.87
C LYS A 99 -12.26 -5.08 -15.29
N TYR A 100 -11.70 -4.52 -14.24
CA TYR A 100 -12.20 -3.35 -13.54
C TYR A 100 -11.20 -2.21 -13.64
N LYS A 101 -11.71 -0.97 -13.68
CA LYS A 101 -10.90 0.24 -13.64
C LYS A 101 -11.71 1.36 -13.00
N TRP A 102 -11.11 2.05 -12.04
CA TRP A 102 -11.76 3.10 -11.27
C TRP A 102 -10.90 4.35 -11.20
N ASN A 103 -11.54 5.47 -10.85
CA ASN A 103 -10.80 6.68 -10.55
C ASN A 103 -10.18 6.58 -9.15
N ALA A 104 -8.87 6.78 -9.04
CA ALA A 104 -8.15 6.74 -7.75
C ALA A 104 -8.73 7.68 -6.68
N ARG A 105 -9.42 8.77 -7.08
CA ARG A 105 -10.08 9.68 -6.13
C ARG A 105 -11.23 9.05 -5.37
N ASP A 106 -11.84 8.02 -5.96
CA ASP A 106 -12.99 7.30 -5.43
C ASP A 106 -12.55 6.07 -4.61
N ILE A 107 -11.24 5.89 -4.42
CA ILE A 107 -10.62 4.73 -3.76
C ILE A 107 -9.90 5.16 -2.49
N LYS A 108 -10.03 4.31 -1.46
CA LYS A 108 -9.38 4.49 -0.16
C LYS A 108 -8.79 3.19 0.34
N GLY A 109 -7.66 3.28 1.03
CA GLY A 109 -7.18 2.21 1.90
C GLY A 109 -7.78 2.42 3.27
N LYS A 110 -8.43 1.40 3.84
CA LYS A 110 -8.94 1.44 5.21
C LYS A 110 -8.23 0.38 6.02
N CYS A 111 -7.72 0.78 7.17
CA CYS A 111 -6.88 -0.08 8.01
C CYS A 111 -7.18 0.12 9.50
N SER A 112 -6.89 -0.90 10.32
CA SER A 112 -7.03 -0.87 11.78
C SER A 112 -6.01 -1.75 12.49
#